data_AF-A0A392TVC1-F1
#
_entry.id   AF-A0A392TVC1-F1
#
_cell.length_a   1.000
_cell.length_b   1.000
_cell.length_c   1.000
_cell.angle_alpha   90.00
_cell.angle_beta   90.00
_cell.angle_gamma   90.00
#
_symmetry.space_group_name_H-M   'P 1'
#
loop_
_entity.id
_entity.type
_entity.pdbx_description
1 polymer ?
#
loop_
_entity_poly.entity_id
_entity_poly.type
_entity_poly.pdbx_seq_one_letter_code
_entity_poly.pdbx_strand_id
1 'polypeptide(L)'
;MNWLEFNRVHINCCKETVLFPRPEQELCSKLMCCREVTRSVKAQEDVFVMFASLRVEEKTEVDALPVVREFADVFPDDILDLPPE
;
A
#
# COMPACT_ATOMS: atom_id res chain seq x y z
N MET A 1 -36.54 -20.38 12.93
CA MET A 1 -35.72 -19.52 13.81
C MET A 1 -36.23 -18.11 13.71
N ASN A 2 -36.20 -17.38 14.82
CA ASN A 2 -36.61 -15.98 14.86
C ASN A 2 -35.40 -15.10 14.42
N TRP A 3 -35.64 -14.10 13.56
CA TRP A 3 -34.57 -13.24 13.02
C TRP A 3 -33.89 -12.39 14.10
N LEU A 4 -34.63 -11.96 15.12
CA LEU A 4 -34.11 -11.14 16.23
C LEU A 4 -33.15 -11.94 17.12
N GLU A 5 -33.49 -13.19 17.45
CA GLU A 5 -32.63 -14.15 18.15
C GLU A 5 -31.36 -14.41 17.35
N PHE A 6 -31.49 -14.67 16.04
CA PHE A 6 -30.35 -14.92 15.18
C PHE A 6 -29.36 -13.74 15.17
N ASN A 7 -29.88 -12.51 15.11
CA ASN A 7 -29.06 -11.29 15.08
C ASN A 7 -28.78 -10.71 16.48
N ARG A 8 -29.15 -11.43 17.56
CA ARG A 8 -28.98 -11.00 18.97
C ARG A 8 -29.55 -9.60 19.26
N VAL A 9 -30.60 -9.20 18.56
CA VAL A 9 -31.25 -7.89 18.72
C VAL A 9 -32.08 -7.89 20.01
N HIS A 10 -31.91 -6.86 20.84
CA HIS A 10 -32.62 -6.74 22.11
C HIS A 10 -33.63 -5.58 22.08
N ILE A 11 -34.91 -5.88 22.29
CA ILE A 11 -36.00 -4.90 22.33
C ILE A 11 -36.29 -4.54 23.78
N ASN A 12 -36.19 -3.24 24.10
CA ASN A 12 -36.55 -2.71 25.42
C ASN A 12 -37.88 -1.94 25.32
N CYS A 13 -38.98 -2.63 25.63
CA CYS A 13 -40.33 -2.05 25.57
C CYS A 13 -40.52 -0.89 26.55
N CYS A 14 -39.87 -0.92 27.72
CA CYS A 14 -40.01 0.12 28.73
C CYS A 14 -39.36 1.45 28.32
N LYS A 15 -38.35 1.39 27.45
CA LYS A 15 -37.63 2.56 26.95
C LYS A 15 -37.92 2.85 25.48
N GLU A 16 -38.80 2.07 24.84
CA GLU A 16 -39.09 2.15 23.39
C GLU A 16 -37.81 2.11 22.53
N THR A 17 -36.82 1.30 22.91
CA THR A 17 -35.53 1.21 22.21
C THR A 17 -35.25 -0.18 21.67
N VAL A 18 -34.50 -0.24 20.57
CA VAL A 18 -33.98 -1.48 19.98
C VAL A 18 -32.46 -1.39 19.98
N LEU A 19 -31.82 -2.35 20.63
CA LEU A 19 -30.37 -2.44 20.77
C LEU A 19 -29.84 -3.53 19.85
N PHE A 20 -28.98 -3.14 18.91
CA PHE A 20 -28.21 -4.06 18.09
C PHE A 20 -26.86 -4.32 18.77
N PRO A 21 -26.39 -5.57 18.87
CA PRO A 21 -25.05 -5.85 19.32
C PRO A 21 -24.06 -5.12 18.41
N ARG A 22 -23.11 -4.38 18.99
CA ARG A 22 -22.08 -3.73 18.19
C ARG A 22 -21.06 -4.76 17.72
N PRO A 23 -20.94 -5.02 16.42
CA PRO A 23 -19.87 -5.88 15.90
C PRO A 23 -18.50 -5.23 16.13
N GLU A 24 -18.46 -3.91 16.32
CA GLU A 24 -17.24 -3.15 16.60
C GLU A 24 -16.52 -3.62 17.87
N GLN A 25 -17.19 -4.14 18.90
CA GLN A 25 -16.49 -4.52 20.12
C GLN A 25 -15.59 -5.75 19.92
N GLU A 26 -16.01 -6.72 19.10
CA GLU A 26 -15.19 -7.87 18.72
C GLU A 26 -14.23 -7.53 17.58
N LEU A 27 -14.65 -6.72 16.62
CA LEU A 27 -13.86 -6.36 15.44
C LEU A 27 -12.79 -5.29 15.74
N CYS A 28 -13.00 -4.34 16.65
CA CYS A 28 -12.00 -3.34 17.04
C CYS A 28 -10.76 -3.96 17.69
N SER A 29 -10.86 -5.18 18.23
CA SER A 29 -9.70 -5.91 18.73
C SER A 29 -8.80 -6.47 17.60
N LYS A 30 -9.35 -6.61 16.38
CA LYS A 30 -8.68 -7.22 15.21
C LYS A 30 -8.46 -6.26 14.04
N LEU A 31 -9.15 -5.13 14.01
CA LEU A 31 -9.08 -4.15 12.93
C LEU A 31 -8.20 -2.97 13.33
N MET A 32 -7.26 -2.64 12.46
CA MET A 32 -6.44 -1.43 12.58
C MET A 32 -7.32 -0.19 12.42
N CYS A 33 -7.08 0.83 13.23
CA CYS A 33 -7.67 2.15 13.02
C CYS A 33 -7.14 2.75 11.70
N CYS A 34 -7.92 3.63 11.05
CA CYS A 34 -7.50 4.36 9.85
C CYS A 34 -6.12 5.04 10.01
N ARG A 35 -5.83 5.53 11.22
CA ARG A 35 -4.52 6.12 11.56
C ARG A 35 -3.38 5.11 11.50
N GLU A 36 -3.60 3.91 12.00
CA GLU A 36 -2.61 2.83 12.02
C GLU A 36 -2.38 2.28 10.62
N VAL A 37 -3.45 2.10 9.83
CA VAL A 37 -3.34 1.77 8.40
C VAL A 37 -2.49 2.80 7.67
N THR A 38 -2.78 4.10 7.86
CA THR A 38 -2.02 5.19 7.22
C THR A 38 -0.55 5.16 7.62
N ARG A 39 -0.25 4.91 8.90
CA ARG A 39 1.13 4.80 9.40
C ARG A 39 1.87 3.61 8.77
N SER A 40 1.22 2.44 8.69
CA SER A 40 1.81 1.24 8.09
C SER A 40 2.09 1.41 6.60
N VAL A 41 1.17 2.06 5.86
CA VAL A 41 1.37 2.34 4.44
C VAL A 41 2.55 3.29 4.23
N LYS A 42 2.66 4.38 5.02
CA LYS A 42 3.81 5.29 4.93
C LYS A 42 5.13 4.60 5.25
N ALA A 43 5.16 3.76 6.28
CA ALA A 43 6.37 3.00 6.61
C ALA A 43 6.81 2.06 5.47
N GLN A 44 5.86 1.50 4.72
CA GLN A 44 6.15 0.66 3.55
C GLN A 44 6.63 1.47 2.34
N GLU A 45 6.10 2.67 2.14
CA GLU A 45 6.56 3.63 1.13
C GLU A 45 8.03 4.00 1.34
N ASP A 46 8.41 4.37 2.57
CA ASP A 46 9.80 4.71 2.92
C ASP A 46 10.78 3.56 2.61
N VAL A 47 10.38 2.32 2.92
CA VAL A 47 11.19 1.12 2.64
C VAL A 47 11.32 0.89 1.13
N PHE A 48 10.25 1.11 0.36
CA PHE A 48 10.29 0.93 -1.09
C PHE A 48 11.17 1.99 -1.76
N VAL A 49 11.11 3.24 -1.30
CA VAL A 49 11.99 4.33 -1.77
C VAL A 49 13.45 4.01 -1.45
N MET A 50 13.76 3.57 -0.24
CA MET A 50 15.12 3.17 0.14
C MET A 50 15.64 2.01 -0.72
N PHE A 51 14.82 1.00 -0.98
CA PHE A 51 15.19 -0.13 -1.84
C PHE A 51 15.39 0.28 -3.30
N ALA A 52 14.53 1.17 -3.81
CA ALA A 52 14.69 1.74 -5.14
C ALA A 52 16.00 2.55 -5.25
N SER A 53 16.32 3.40 -4.26
CA SER A 53 17.58 4.15 -4.20
C SER A 53 18.80 3.23 -4.17
N LEU A 54 18.79 2.17 -3.34
CA LEU A 54 19.87 1.18 -3.31
C LEU A 54 20.06 0.47 -4.65
N ARG A 55 18.96 0.13 -5.34
CA ARG A 55 19.02 -0.45 -6.68
C ARG A 55 19.44 0.53 -7.77
N VAL A 56 19.13 1.81 -7.61
CA VAL A 56 19.59 2.87 -8.52
C VAL A 56 21.09 3.09 -8.32
N GLU A 57 21.56 3.12 -7.07
CA GLU A 57 22.98 3.22 -6.72
C GLU A 57 23.79 2.04 -7.29
N GLU A 58 23.23 0.81 -7.25
CA GLU A 58 23.81 -0.38 -7.90
C GLU A 58 23.85 -0.27 -9.43
N LYS A 59 22.90 0.45 -10.06
CA LYS A 59 22.85 0.66 -11.51
C LYS A 59 23.74 1.80 -12.00
N THR A 60 24.37 2.57 -11.12
CA THR A 60 25.15 3.76 -11.50
C THR A 60 26.54 3.49 -12.05
N GLU A 61 26.80 2.28 -12.57
CA GLU A 61 28.02 1.99 -13.32
C GLU A 61 27.74 1.00 -14.47
N VAL A 62 26.62 1.18 -15.19
CA VAL A 62 26.45 0.53 -16.50
C VAL A 62 27.64 0.90 -17.42
N ASP A 63 28.13 2.13 -17.32
CA ASP A 63 29.34 2.62 -17.99
C ASP A 63 30.65 2.02 -17.45
N ALA A 64 30.64 1.27 -16.35
CA ALA A 64 31.81 0.53 -15.87
C ALA A 64 31.83 -0.93 -16.35
N LEU A 65 30.72 -1.43 -16.89
CA LEU A 65 30.68 -2.74 -17.51
C LEU A 65 31.66 -2.74 -18.69
N PRO A 66 32.64 -3.66 -18.73
CA PRO A 66 33.66 -3.67 -19.78
C PRO A 66 33.07 -3.67 -21.19
N VAL A 67 31.96 -4.38 -21.38
CA VAL A 67 31.21 -4.41 -22.64
C VAL A 67 30.62 -3.05 -23.02
N VAL A 68 30.11 -2.26 -22.07
CA VAL A 68 29.56 -0.94 -22.38
C VAL A 68 30.69 0.03 -22.71
N ARG A 69 31.83 -0.06 -22.01
CA ARG A 69 33.03 0.75 -22.29
C ARG A 69 33.66 0.45 -23.64
N GLU A 70 33.67 -0.82 -24.06
CA GLU A 70 34.22 -1.25 -25.35
C GLU A 70 33.38 -0.80 -26.55
N PHE A 71 32.10 -0.44 -26.35
CA PHE A 71 31.16 -0.06 -27.41
C PHE A 71 30.47 1.30 -27.15
N ALA A 72 31.07 2.16 -26.31
CA ALA A 72 30.47 3.46 -25.94
C ALA A 72 30.28 4.40 -27.15
N ASP A 73 31.02 4.20 -28.24
CA ASP A 73 30.91 4.91 -29.52
C ASP A 73 29.72 4.46 -30.39
N VAL A 74 29.11 3.31 -30.08
CA VAL A 74 27.97 2.74 -30.83
C VAL A 74 26.62 3.18 -30.23
N PHE A 75 26.62 3.66 -28.98
CA PHE A 75 25.44 4.17 -28.29
C PHE A 75 25.55 5.71 -28.17
N PRO A 76 24.97 6.49 -29.10
CA PRO A 76 24.99 7.95 -28.99
C PRO A 76 24.24 8.40 -27.73
N ASP A 77 24.77 9.42 -27.04
CA ASP A 77 24.14 10.04 -25.85
C ASP A 77 22.72 10.57 -26.13
N ASP A 78 22.43 10.88 -27.40
CA ASP A 78 21.17 11.43 -27.85
C ASP A 78 20.36 10.42 -28.68
N ILE A 79 19.24 9.95 -28.14
CA ILE A 79 18.13 9.39 -28.95
C ILE A 79 17.25 10.58 -29.35
N LEU A 80 17.58 11.22 -30.48
CA LEU A 80 16.88 12.42 -30.97
C LEU A 80 15.50 12.14 -31.59
N ASP A 81 15.08 10.88 -31.70
CA ASP A 81 13.87 10.52 -32.43
C ASP A 81 12.75 10.06 -31.47
N LEU A 82 12.14 11.01 -30.77
CA LEU A 82 10.75 10.86 -30.35
C LEU A 82 9.85 11.59 -31.35
N PRO A 83 8.83 10.93 -31.93
CA PRO A 83 7.91 11.60 -32.84
C PRO A 83 7.14 12.70 -32.10
N PRO A 84 6.82 13.83 -32.76
CA PRO A 84 6.06 14.92 -32.13
C PRO A 84 4.65 14.47 -31.74
N GLU A 85 4.13 15.05 -30.64
CA GLU A 85 2.77 14.85 -30.11
C GLU A 85 1.67 15.14 -31.15
#